data_AF-A0A973CX34-F1
#
_entry.id   AF-A0A973CX34-F1
#
_cell.length_a   1.000
_cell.length_b   1.000
_cell.length_c   1.000
_cell.angle_alpha   90.00
_cell.angle_beta   90.00
_cell.angle_gamma   90.00
#
_symmetry.space_group_name_H-M   'P 1'
#
loop_
_entity.id
_entity.type
_entity.pdbx_description
1 polymer ?
#
loop_
_entity_poly.entity_id
_entity_poly.type
_entity_poly.pdbx_seq_one_letter_code
_entity_poly.pdbx_strand_id
1 'polypeptide(L)'
;MRQGLGMLLLGVLAPVLQGALQLYLPVSLCPQLGVLVVLGLGLVWPNALGGMLVAALVGFMSDLLSGSLGGQLVLLHLGAYLAARYASGHLDLGGPLSTAIFAVGFTALYGLALVLSTLFFLPEAGLGWGDLQVLLPVALLNGLFAPWMVGLVERLLARLEAPQLGRRRVFLGPQGSPQ
;
A
#
# COMPACT_ATOMS: atom_id res chain seq x y z
N MET A 1 7.00 3.60 -17.35
CA MET A 1 8.24 3.61 -16.53
C MET A 1 8.22 4.66 -15.41
N ARG A 2 8.03 5.96 -15.70
CA ARG A 2 8.05 7.02 -14.66
C ARG A 2 7.05 6.80 -13.51
N GLN A 3 5.84 6.34 -13.81
CA GLN A 3 4.82 6.02 -12.79
C GLN A 3 5.28 4.92 -11.83
N GLY A 4 5.73 3.79 -12.37
CA GLY A 4 6.26 2.68 -11.58
C GLY A 4 7.43 3.12 -10.69
N LEU A 5 8.33 3.97 -11.21
CA LEU A 5 9.47 4.47 -10.44
C LEU A 5 9.05 5.43 -9.31
N GLY A 6 8.13 6.37 -9.56
CA GLY A 6 7.63 7.26 -8.50
C GLY A 6 6.93 6.50 -7.37
N MET A 7 6.29 5.39 -7.71
CA MET A 7 5.50 4.59 -6.78
C MET A 7 6.37 3.57 -6.03
N LEU A 8 7.40 3.07 -6.70
CA LEU A 8 8.50 2.36 -6.06
C LEU A 8 9.18 3.26 -5.03
N LEU A 9 9.52 4.51 -5.38
CA LEU A 9 10.14 5.45 -4.45
C LEU A 9 9.24 5.72 -3.24
N LEU A 10 7.94 5.95 -3.46
CA LEU A 10 6.98 6.10 -2.37
C LEU A 10 6.92 4.85 -1.49
N GLY A 11 6.87 3.69 -2.11
CA GLY A 11 6.80 2.40 -1.44
C GLY A 11 8.07 2.02 -0.68
N VAL A 12 9.25 2.50 -1.09
CA VAL A 12 10.52 2.36 -0.35
C VAL A 12 10.62 3.39 0.77
N LEU A 13 10.18 4.63 0.52
CA LEU A 13 10.22 5.70 1.51
C LEU A 13 9.28 5.41 2.69
N ALA A 14 8.13 4.79 2.44
CA ALA A 14 7.13 4.45 3.44
C ALA A 14 7.69 3.59 4.61
N PRO A 15 8.31 2.41 4.39
CA PRO A 15 8.89 1.61 5.47
C PRO A 15 10.09 2.30 6.14
N VAL A 16 10.87 3.11 5.42
CA VAL A 16 11.96 3.91 6.02
C VAL A 16 11.41 4.96 7.00
N LEU A 17 10.39 5.71 6.59
CA LEU A 17 9.71 6.67 7.46
C LEU A 17 9.03 5.98 8.64
N GLN A 18 8.41 4.82 8.41
CA GLN A 18 7.81 4.02 9.47
C GLN A 18 8.87 3.58 10.49
N GLY A 19 10.01 3.06 10.04
CA GLY A 19 11.12 2.68 10.92
C GLY A 19 11.68 3.86 11.71
N ALA A 20 11.80 5.03 11.07
CA ALA A 20 12.22 6.26 11.74
C ALA A 20 11.20 6.73 12.81
N LEU A 21 9.90 6.64 12.53
CA LEU A 21 8.84 6.99 13.47
C LEU A 21 8.82 6.06 14.69
N GLN A 22 9.10 4.76 14.50
CA GLN A 22 9.18 3.79 15.59
C GLN A 22 10.29 4.07 16.59
N LEU A 23 11.28 4.91 16.27
CA LEU A 23 12.29 5.36 17.23
C LEU A 23 11.73 6.34 18.27
N TYR A 24 10.61 7.01 17.96
CA TYR A 24 10.04 8.08 18.79
C TYR A 24 8.64 7.76 19.31
N LEU A 25 7.92 6.85 18.64
CA LEU A 25 6.55 6.49 18.94
C LEU A 25 6.44 5.02 19.37
N PRO A 26 5.58 4.69 20.33
CA PRO A 26 5.27 3.29 20.60
C PRO A 26 4.63 2.64 19.38
N VAL A 27 4.85 1.34 19.20
CA VAL A 27 4.40 0.57 18.03
C VAL A 27 2.89 0.73 17.77
N SER A 28 2.08 0.83 18.83
CA SER A 28 0.63 1.02 18.74
C SER A 28 0.18 2.36 18.13
N LEU A 29 1.05 3.37 18.13
CA LEU A 29 0.80 4.71 17.57
C LEU A 29 1.51 4.95 16.24
N CYS A 30 2.22 3.95 15.71
CA CYS A 30 2.90 4.07 14.43
C CYS A 30 2.02 3.49 13.31
N PRO A 31 1.58 4.31 12.33
CA PRO A 31 0.82 3.79 11.20
C PRO A 31 1.71 2.91 10.32
N GLN A 32 1.12 1.86 9.74
CA GLN A 32 1.83 0.96 8.83
C GLN A 32 1.84 1.53 7.42
N LEU A 33 2.74 2.49 7.18
CA LEU A 33 2.80 3.24 5.92
C LEU A 33 2.98 2.33 4.70
N GLY A 34 3.77 1.25 4.81
CA GLY A 34 3.97 0.30 3.71
C GLY A 34 2.66 -0.38 3.27
N VAL A 35 1.87 -0.83 4.25
CA VAL A 35 0.55 -1.44 4.01
C VAL A 35 -0.42 -0.43 3.43
N LEU A 36 -0.46 0.80 3.96
CA LEU A 36 -1.34 1.85 3.44
C LEU A 36 -1.01 2.24 1.99
N VAL A 37 0.28 2.30 1.63
CA VAL A 37 0.70 2.53 0.24
C VAL A 37 0.22 1.38 -0.65
N VAL A 38 0.41 0.13 -0.24
CA VAL A 38 -0.03 -1.03 -1.02
C VAL A 38 -1.55 -1.13 -1.15
N LEU A 39 -2.30 -0.78 -0.10
CA LEU A 39 -3.75 -0.63 -0.19
C LEU A 39 -4.14 0.43 -1.21
N GLY A 40 -3.53 1.62 -1.16
CA GLY A 40 -3.77 2.68 -2.14
C GLY A 40 -3.44 2.26 -3.57
N LEU A 41 -2.35 1.51 -3.76
CA LEU A 41 -2.01 0.91 -5.06
C LEU A 41 -3.11 -0.07 -5.51
N GLY A 42 -3.57 -0.97 -4.64
CA GLY A 42 -4.62 -1.94 -4.99
C GLY A 42 -5.94 -1.27 -5.40
N LEU A 43 -6.30 -0.16 -4.74
CA LEU A 43 -7.53 0.58 -5.01
C LEU A 43 -7.48 1.42 -6.28
N VAL A 44 -6.36 2.13 -6.54
CA VAL A 44 -6.32 3.20 -7.56
C VAL A 44 -5.54 2.77 -8.81
N TRP A 45 -4.63 1.80 -8.72
CA TRP A 45 -3.71 1.53 -9.82
C TRP A 45 -4.39 0.96 -11.07
N PRO A 46 -4.12 1.46 -12.28
CA PRO A 46 -4.85 1.00 -13.47
C PRO A 46 -4.47 -0.42 -13.92
N ASN A 47 -3.19 -0.79 -13.85
CA ASN A 47 -2.67 -2.08 -14.35
C ASN A 47 -2.38 -3.09 -13.24
N ALA A 48 -3.16 -4.17 -13.18
CA ALA A 48 -3.05 -5.22 -12.16
C ALA A 48 -1.62 -5.78 -12.00
N LEU A 49 -0.94 -6.12 -13.10
CA LEU A 49 0.42 -6.69 -13.05
C LEU A 49 1.45 -5.66 -12.59
N GLY A 50 1.33 -4.41 -13.03
CA GLY A 50 2.24 -3.34 -12.64
C GLY A 50 2.16 -3.03 -11.15
N GLY A 51 0.96 -2.93 -10.60
CA GLY A 51 0.76 -2.71 -9.17
C GLY A 51 1.21 -3.90 -8.33
N MET A 52 1.00 -5.13 -8.82
CA MET A 52 1.47 -6.36 -8.17
C MET A 52 3.01 -6.40 -8.05
N LEU A 53 3.72 -6.06 -9.12
CA LEU A 53 5.19 -5.97 -9.10
C LEU A 53 5.69 -4.91 -8.11
N VAL A 54 5.04 -3.74 -8.08
CA VAL A 54 5.40 -2.68 -7.11
C VAL A 54 5.13 -3.16 -5.68
N ALA A 55 3.97 -3.77 -5.41
CA ALA A 55 3.65 -4.32 -4.09
C ALA A 55 4.64 -5.39 -3.64
N ALA A 56 5.05 -6.29 -4.54
CA ALA A 56 6.09 -7.29 -4.26
C ALA A 56 7.43 -6.64 -3.90
N LEU A 57 7.85 -5.62 -4.67
CA LEU A 57 9.09 -4.90 -4.40
C LEU A 57 9.04 -4.13 -3.07
N VAL A 58 7.90 -3.54 -2.72
CA VAL A 58 7.70 -2.88 -1.42
C VAL A 58 7.80 -3.87 -0.27
N GLY A 59 7.14 -5.03 -0.40
CA GLY A 59 7.25 -6.09 0.60
C GLY A 59 8.68 -6.61 0.73
N PHE A 60 9.40 -6.78 -0.38
CA PHE A 60 10.80 -7.21 -0.39
C PHE A 60 11.72 -6.20 0.30
N MET A 61 11.52 -4.91 0.03
CA MET A 61 12.28 -3.85 0.70
C MET A 61 11.95 -3.78 2.19
N SER A 62 10.70 -4.05 2.57
CA SER A 62 10.30 -4.11 3.98
C SER A 62 10.94 -5.31 4.69
N ASP A 63 11.00 -6.47 4.03
CA ASP A 63 11.71 -7.65 4.50
C ASP A 63 13.20 -7.33 4.73
N LEU A 64 13.86 -6.73 3.74
CA LEU A 64 15.25 -6.28 3.86
C LEU A 64 15.50 -5.32 5.02
N LEU A 65 14.65 -4.29 5.17
CA LEU A 65 14.78 -3.29 6.23
C LEU A 65 14.48 -3.85 7.62
N SER A 66 13.61 -4.85 7.72
CA SER A 66 13.30 -5.53 8.98
C SER A 66 14.38 -6.54 9.40
N GLY A 67 15.34 -6.85 8.51
CA GLY A 67 16.33 -7.90 8.73
C GLY A 67 15.77 -9.32 8.57
N SER A 68 14.50 -9.46 8.16
CA SER A 68 13.85 -10.75 7.88
C SER A 68 13.85 -11.01 6.38
N LEU A 69 14.82 -11.75 5.87
CA LEU A 69 14.90 -12.15 4.44
C LEU A 69 13.96 -13.32 4.08
N GLY A 70 12.93 -13.58 4.90
CA GLY A 70 12.03 -14.73 4.74
C GLY A 70 10.97 -14.59 3.64
N GLY A 71 10.79 -13.40 3.05
CA GLY A 71 9.74 -13.17 2.06
C GLY A 71 8.32 -13.06 2.65
N GLN A 72 8.19 -13.02 3.98
CA GLN A 72 6.91 -12.95 4.68
C GLN A 72 6.18 -11.66 4.35
N LEU A 73 6.89 -10.52 4.37
CA LEU A 73 6.27 -9.24 4.03
C LEU A 73 6.00 -9.15 2.54
N VAL A 74 6.81 -9.73 1.65
CA VAL A 74 6.46 -9.86 0.22
C VAL A 74 5.10 -10.52 0.05
N LEU A 75 4.91 -11.69 0.66
CA LEU A 75 3.67 -12.46 0.53
C LEU A 75 2.47 -11.69 1.06
N LEU A 76 2.61 -11.06 2.23
CA LEU A 76 1.54 -10.28 2.85
C LEU A 76 1.19 -9.03 2.04
N HIS A 77 2.19 -8.31 1.49
CA HIS A 77 1.93 -7.13 0.65
C HIS A 77 1.28 -7.53 -0.68
N LEU A 78 1.67 -8.66 -1.29
CA LEU A 78 1.00 -9.20 -2.46
C LEU A 78 -0.46 -9.56 -2.15
N GLY A 79 -0.71 -10.26 -1.04
CA GLY A 79 -2.06 -10.58 -0.58
C GLY A 79 -2.88 -9.32 -0.33
N ALA A 80 -2.29 -8.30 0.28
CA ALA A 80 -2.94 -7.02 0.51
C ALA A 80 -3.31 -6.27 -0.77
N TYR A 81 -2.40 -6.24 -1.74
CA TYR A 81 -2.66 -5.68 -3.05
C TYR A 81 -3.84 -6.39 -3.74
N LEU A 82 -3.82 -7.73 -3.76
CA LEU A 82 -4.86 -8.52 -4.41
C LEU A 82 -6.22 -8.36 -3.73
N ALA A 83 -6.25 -8.36 -2.39
CA ALA A 83 -7.47 -8.15 -1.63
C ALA A 83 -8.05 -6.76 -1.84
N ALA A 84 -7.22 -5.71 -1.80
CA ALA A 84 -7.63 -4.35 -2.11
C ALA A 84 -8.14 -4.22 -3.55
N ARG A 85 -7.46 -4.85 -4.50
CA ARG A 85 -7.88 -4.84 -5.91
C ARG A 85 -9.22 -5.54 -6.10
N TYR A 86 -9.39 -6.71 -5.48
CA TYR A 86 -10.65 -7.44 -5.51
C TYR A 86 -11.79 -6.62 -4.88
N ALA A 87 -11.53 -6.00 -3.73
CA ALA A 87 -12.48 -5.13 -3.04
C ALA A 87 -12.86 -3.90 -3.89
N SER A 88 -11.90 -3.27 -4.58
CA SER A 88 -12.19 -2.11 -5.45
C SER A 88 -13.16 -2.41 -6.60
N GLY A 89 -13.22 -3.67 -7.04
CA GLY A 89 -14.15 -4.10 -8.09
C GLY A 89 -15.54 -4.49 -7.58
N HIS A 90 -15.70 -4.77 -6.29
CA HIS A 90 -16.94 -5.28 -5.70
C HIS A 90 -17.61 -4.32 -4.71
N LEU A 91 -16.83 -3.39 -4.13
CA LEU A 91 -17.28 -2.45 -3.11
C LEU A 91 -17.15 -1.03 -3.64
N ASP A 92 -18.16 -0.20 -3.37
CA ASP A 92 -18.09 1.23 -3.67
C ASP A 92 -17.20 1.96 -2.63
N LEU A 93 -15.89 1.96 -2.90
CA LEU A 93 -14.87 2.55 -2.05
C LEU A 93 -14.55 4.01 -2.45
N GLY A 94 -15.44 4.69 -3.17
CA GLY A 94 -15.21 6.07 -3.63
C GLY A 94 -15.16 7.11 -2.49
N GLY A 95 -15.66 6.77 -1.30
CA GLY A 95 -15.72 7.66 -0.15
C GLY A 95 -14.53 7.54 0.81
N PRO A 96 -14.13 8.62 1.50
CA PRO A 96 -13.11 8.56 2.55
C PRO A 96 -13.57 7.68 3.71
N LEU A 97 -14.87 7.68 4.04
CA LEU A 97 -15.41 6.85 5.13
C LEU A 97 -15.39 5.35 4.78
N SER A 98 -15.81 4.97 3.57
CA SER A 98 -15.78 3.57 3.14
C SER A 98 -14.36 3.04 3.03
N THR A 99 -13.44 3.86 2.50
CA THR A 99 -12.00 3.57 2.49
C THR A 99 -11.43 3.36 3.90
N ALA A 100 -11.80 4.22 4.86
CA ALA A 100 -11.35 4.09 6.25
C ALA A 100 -11.84 2.78 6.89
N ILE A 101 -13.14 2.48 6.77
CA ILE A 101 -13.74 1.24 7.32
C ILE A 101 -13.08 0.01 6.71
N PHE A 102 -12.89 0.01 5.38
CA PHE A 102 -12.20 -1.08 4.68
C PHE A 102 -10.77 -1.24 5.20
N ALA A 103 -10.01 -0.15 5.35
CA ALA A 103 -8.64 -0.20 5.84
C ALA A 103 -8.53 -0.67 7.29
N VAL A 104 -9.48 -0.34 8.18
CA VAL A 104 -9.52 -0.91 9.54
C VAL A 104 -9.66 -2.42 9.48
N GLY A 105 -10.71 -2.92 8.81
CA GLY A 105 -10.98 -4.36 8.71
C GLY A 105 -9.82 -5.11 8.05
N PHE A 106 -9.30 -4.55 6.96
CA PHE A 106 -8.17 -5.13 6.24
C PHE A 106 -6.89 -5.15 7.09
N THR A 107 -6.57 -4.06 7.80
CA THR A 107 -5.36 -4.02 8.65
C THR A 107 -5.46 -5.02 9.80
N ALA A 108 -6.65 -5.19 10.39
CA ALA A 108 -6.85 -6.20 11.43
C ALA A 108 -6.58 -7.62 10.91
N LEU A 109 -7.12 -7.96 9.72
CA LEU A 109 -6.86 -9.24 9.06
C LEU A 109 -5.39 -9.39 8.66
N TYR A 110 -4.76 -8.33 8.16
CA TYR A 110 -3.35 -8.31 7.81
C TYR A 110 -2.46 -8.60 9.02
N GLY A 111 -2.72 -7.95 10.15
CA GLY A 111 -1.98 -8.18 11.39
C GLY A 111 -2.19 -9.59 11.94
N LEU A 112 -3.41 -10.14 11.85
CA LEU A 112 -3.66 -11.55 12.18
C LEU A 112 -2.86 -12.50 11.27
N ALA A 113 -2.87 -12.25 9.95
CA ALA A 113 -2.10 -13.02 8.99
C ALA A 113 -0.59 -12.93 9.25
N LEU A 114 -0.10 -11.75 9.65
CA LEU A 114 1.29 -11.57 10.07
C LEU A 114 1.62 -12.43 11.28
N VAL A 115 0.81 -12.38 12.34
CA VAL A 115 1.01 -13.19 13.56
C VAL A 115 1.00 -14.68 13.24
N LEU A 116 0.00 -15.16 12.48
CA LEU A 116 -0.10 -16.56 12.08
C LEU A 116 1.10 -17.01 11.24
N SER A 117 1.56 -16.14 10.34
CA SER A 117 2.75 -16.41 9.51
C SER A 117 4.01 -16.46 10.38
N THR A 118 4.15 -15.57 11.35
CA THR A 118 5.28 -15.56 12.29
C THR A 118 5.29 -16.83 13.15
N LEU A 119 4.15 -17.29 13.65
CA LEU A 119 4.05 -18.55 14.39
C LEU A 119 4.38 -19.78 13.53
N PHE A 120 4.04 -19.73 12.24
CA PHE A 120 4.35 -20.80 11.31
C PHE A 120 5.86 -20.93 11.06
N PHE A 121 6.57 -19.80 10.91
CA PHE A 121 8.01 -19.79 10.66
C PHE A 121 8.88 -19.83 11.94
N LEU A 122 8.40 -19.26 13.04
CA LEU A 122 9.05 -19.25 14.35
C LEU A 122 8.06 -19.68 15.45
N PRO A 123 7.79 -21.00 15.59
CA PRO A 123 6.84 -21.51 16.58
C PRO A 123 7.22 -21.15 18.02
N GLU A 124 8.50 -20.97 18.30
CA GLU A 124 9.02 -20.63 19.63
C GLU A 124 8.71 -19.19 20.07
N ALA A 125 8.32 -18.30 19.13
CA ALA A 125 7.98 -16.91 19.46
C ALA A 125 6.76 -16.81 20.40
N GLY A 126 5.87 -17.81 20.36
CA GLY A 126 4.64 -17.84 21.16
C GLY A 126 3.64 -16.76 20.73
N LEU A 127 2.44 -16.80 21.35
CA LEU A 127 1.39 -15.80 21.17
C LEU A 127 1.30 -14.95 22.44
N GLY A 128 1.78 -13.71 22.37
CA GLY A 128 1.60 -12.75 23.46
C GLY A 128 0.21 -12.14 23.42
N TRP A 129 -0.48 -12.07 24.56
CA TRP A 129 -1.71 -11.27 24.68
C TRP A 129 -1.48 -9.80 24.30
N GLY A 130 -0.26 -9.29 24.50
CA GLY A 130 0.15 -7.96 24.06
C GLY A 130 0.07 -7.76 22.54
N ASP A 131 0.39 -8.77 21.75
CA ASP A 131 0.38 -8.67 20.28
C ASP A 131 -1.03 -8.44 19.75
N LEU A 132 -2.01 -9.16 20.32
CA LEU A 132 -3.42 -9.02 19.96
C LEU A 132 -4.01 -7.66 20.39
N GLN A 133 -3.61 -7.16 21.56
CA GLN A 133 -4.07 -5.86 22.06
C GLN A 133 -3.57 -4.69 21.20
N VAL A 134 -2.40 -4.84 20.55
CA VAL A 134 -1.83 -3.83 19.65
C VAL A 134 -2.53 -3.79 18.28
N LEU A 135 -3.15 -4.90 17.84
CA LEU A 135 -3.80 -4.97 16.52
C LEU A 135 -4.93 -3.94 16.36
N LEU A 136 -5.77 -3.80 17.38
CA LEU A 136 -6.95 -2.92 17.29
C LEU A 136 -6.56 -1.43 17.19
N PRO A 137 -5.70 -0.88 18.06
CA PRO A 137 -5.21 0.50 17.91
C PRO A 137 -4.55 0.76 16.55
N VAL A 138 -3.71 -0.17 16.08
CA VAL A 138 -3.02 -0.02 14.79
C VAL A 138 -4.01 -0.05 13.62
N ALA A 139 -5.00 -0.93 13.66
CA ALA A 139 -6.05 -1.00 12.65
C ALA A 139 -6.87 0.30 12.58
N LEU A 140 -7.27 0.85 13.73
CA LEU A 140 -7.98 2.12 13.81
C LEU A 140 -7.14 3.28 13.28
N LEU A 141 -5.86 3.32 13.65
CA LEU A 141 -4.93 4.35 13.20
C LEU A 141 -4.73 4.28 11.69
N ASN A 142 -4.52 3.08 11.14
CA ASN A 142 -4.42 2.87 9.69
C ASN A 142 -5.71 3.28 8.98
N GLY A 143 -6.87 2.95 9.55
CA GLY A 143 -8.17 3.41 9.05
C GLY A 143 -8.26 4.93 8.93
N LEU A 144 -7.77 5.64 9.95
CA LEU A 144 -7.75 7.10 9.96
C LEU A 144 -6.83 7.69 8.87
N PHE A 145 -5.65 7.10 8.66
CA PHE A 145 -4.67 7.57 7.68
C PHE A 145 -4.91 7.07 6.25
N ALA A 146 -5.72 6.02 6.07
CA ALA A 146 -5.93 5.38 4.77
C ALA A 146 -6.46 6.34 3.70
N PRO A 147 -7.52 7.15 3.93
CA PRO A 147 -8.03 8.05 2.90
C PRO A 147 -6.98 9.04 2.40
N TRP A 148 -6.12 9.52 3.30
CA TRP A 148 -5.04 10.43 2.94
C TRP A 148 -3.96 9.74 2.12
N MET A 149 -3.59 8.51 2.48
CA MET A 149 -2.60 7.75 1.71
C MET A 149 -3.13 7.38 0.32
N VAL A 150 -4.39 6.94 0.22
CA VAL A 150 -5.05 6.66 -1.06
C VAL A 150 -5.08 7.92 -1.93
N GLY A 151 -5.50 9.05 -1.37
CA GLY A 151 -5.50 10.33 -2.09
C GLY A 151 -4.10 10.81 -2.49
N LEU A 152 -3.06 10.50 -1.70
CA LEU A 152 -1.67 10.79 -2.07
C LEU A 152 -1.24 9.95 -3.27
N VAL A 153 -1.51 8.64 -3.26
CA VAL A 153 -1.22 7.72 -4.38
C VAL A 153 -1.95 8.18 -5.64
N GLU A 154 -3.23 8.50 -5.54
CA GLU A 154 -4.03 9.00 -6.66
C GLU A 154 -3.46 10.30 -7.25
N ARG A 155 -3.14 11.29 -6.41
CA ARG A 155 -2.54 12.56 -6.87
C ARG A 155 -1.18 12.35 -7.52
N LEU A 156 -0.36 11.47 -6.98
CA LEU A 156 0.95 11.15 -7.56
C LEU A 156 0.79 10.45 -8.90
N LEU A 157 -0.15 9.51 -9.04
CA LEU A 157 -0.47 8.87 -10.32
C LEU A 157 -0.91 9.92 -11.34
N ALA A 158 -1.89 10.76 -11.00
CA ALA A 158 -2.40 11.81 -11.87
C ALA A 158 -1.30 12.79 -12.31
N ARG A 159 -0.40 13.19 -11.40
CA ARG A 159 0.75 14.07 -11.71
C ARG A 159 1.75 13.40 -12.64
N LEU A 160 1.95 12.09 -12.53
CA LEU A 160 2.87 11.35 -13.39
C LEU A 160 2.27 11.06 -14.78
N GLU A 161 0.95 11.12 -14.94
CA GLU A 161 0.21 10.98 -16.21
C GLU A 161 0.11 12.28 -17.01
N ALA A 162 -0.13 13.41 -16.33
CA ALA A 162 -0.33 14.72 -16.95
C ALA A 162 0.69 15.10 -18.06
N PRO A 163 2.00 14.76 -17.96
CA PRO A 163 2.98 15.09 -19.00
C PRO A 163 2.77 14.34 -20.33
N GLN A 164 2.11 13.18 -20.33
CA GLN A 164 1.98 12.34 -21.53
C GLN A 164 0.86 12.80 -22.47
N LEU A 165 -0.22 13.38 -21.92
CA LEU A 165 -1.34 13.90 -22.71
C LEU A 165 -0.98 15.18 -23.48
N GLY A 166 -0.11 16.03 -22.91
CA GLY A 166 0.36 17.25 -23.59
C GLY A 166 1.20 16.97 -24.84
N ARG A 167 2.05 15.93 -24.83
CA ARG A 167 2.86 15.54 -26.00
C ARG A 167 2.05 14.93 -27.12
N ARG A 168 0.99 14.18 -26.80
CA ARG A 168 0.14 13.53 -27.81
C ARG A 168 -0.74 14.53 -28.57
N ARG A 169 -1.20 15.61 -27.91
CA ARG A 169 -1.97 16.68 -28.57
C ARG A 169 -1.14 17.52 -29.53
N VAL A 170 0.17 17.68 -29.29
CA VAL A 170 1.07 18.42 -30.20
C VAL A 170 1.37 17.63 -31.48
N PHE A 171 1.28 16.29 -31.46
CA PHE A 171 1.57 15.46 -32.64
C PHE A 171 0.36 15.24 -33.55
N LEU A 172 -0.87 15.49 -33.07
CA LEU A 172 -2.06 15.61 -33.92
C LEU A 172 -2.21 17.07 -34.35
N GLY A 173 -1.21 17.56 -35.10
CA GLY A 173 -1.35 18.79 -35.86
C GLY A 173 -2.56 18.69 -36.81
N PRO A 174 -3.19 19.83 -37.14
CA PRO A 174 -4.42 19.87 -37.93
C PRO A 174 -4.15 19.23 -39.29
N GLN A 175 -4.64 18.00 -39.51
CA GLN A 175 -4.78 17.50 -40.86
C GLN A 175 -5.79 18.41 -41.54
N GLY A 176 -5.28 19.20 -42.47
CA GLY A 176 -6.02 20.19 -43.22
C GLY A 176 -7.29 19.60 -43.81
N SER A 177 -8.37 20.35 -43.69
CA SER A 177 -9.57 20.21 -44.49
C SER A 177 -9.21 20.40 -45.97
N PRO A 178 -9.36 19.39 -46.85
CA PRO A 178 -9.42 19.64 -48.28
C PRO A 178 -10.75 20.35 -48.58
N GLN A 179 -10.63 21.50 -49.25
CA GLN A 179 -11.73 22.28 -49.81
C GLN A 179 -12.38 21.55 -50.99
#